data_AF-A0A080M3Y8-F1
#
_entry.id   AF-A0A080M3Y8-F1
#
_cell.length_a   1.000
_cell.length_b   1.000
_cell.length_c   1.000
_cell.angle_alpha   90.00
_cell.angle_beta   90.00
_cell.angle_gamma   90.00
#
_symmetry.space_group_name_H-M   'P 1'
#
loop_
_entity.id
_entity.type
_entity.pdbx_description
1 polymer ?
#
loop_
_entity_poly.entity_id
_entity_poly.type
_entity_poly.pdbx_seq_one_letter_code
_entity_poly.pdbx_strand_id
1 'polypeptide(L)'
;MFLKNSRYHGLPTVTAKDRAGTEVAAVKLRLLPIPAGDPVTVRTHDQLDTLSEQRYADATRYWHIADANSELEAASLLQPTGRPITIPRS
;
A
#
# COMPACT_ATOMS: atom_id res chain seq x y z
N MET A 1 -16.74 -2.51 -7.18
CA MET A 1 -16.39 -2.19 -5.78
C MET A 1 -15.17 -1.27 -5.68
N PHE A 2 -14.15 -1.40 -6.52
CA PHE A 2 -12.99 -0.49 -6.52
C PHE A 2 -12.65 0.04 -7.91
N LEU A 3 -12.02 1.21 -7.99
CA LEU A 3 -11.48 1.79 -9.23
C LEU A 3 -10.33 0.95 -9.78
N LYS A 4 -10.07 1.02 -11.09
CA LYS A 4 -9.01 0.23 -11.75
C LYS A 4 -7.60 0.44 -11.19
N ASN A 5 -7.32 1.63 -10.67
CA ASN A 5 -6.04 2.00 -10.06
C ASN A 5 -5.97 1.75 -8.55
N SER A 6 -7.00 1.13 -7.96
CA SER A 6 -7.03 0.82 -6.52
C SER A 6 -6.21 -0.44 -6.19
N ARG A 7 -5.52 -0.39 -5.04
CA ARG A 7 -4.85 -1.54 -4.41
C ARG A 7 -5.72 -2.81 -4.34
N TYR A 8 -7.04 -2.64 -4.18
CA TYR A 8 -8.00 -3.74 -3.99
C TYR A 8 -8.76 -4.14 -5.26
N HIS A 9 -8.43 -3.53 -6.40
CA HIS A 9 -9.08 -3.85 -7.66
C HIS A 9 -8.88 -5.34 -8.03
N GLY A 10 -9.98 -6.02 -8.34
CA GLY A 10 -9.97 -7.43 -8.75
C GLY A 10 -9.80 -8.45 -7.62
N LEU A 11 -9.72 -8.02 -6.35
CA LEU A 11 -9.64 -8.96 -5.23
C LEU A 11 -10.98 -9.65 -4.97
N PRO A 12 -10.99 -10.97 -4.66
CA PRO A 12 -12.20 -11.65 -4.23
C PRO A 12 -12.72 -11.05 -2.93
N THR A 13 -14.04 -10.93 -2.82
CA THR A 13 -14.71 -10.56 -1.57
C THR A 13 -15.19 -11.79 -0.81
N VAL A 14 -15.20 -11.71 0.50
CA VAL A 14 -15.74 -12.73 1.43
C VAL A 14 -16.70 -12.09 2.39
N THR A 15 -17.67 -12.86 2.88
CA THR A 15 -18.49 -12.46 4.02
C THR A 15 -17.75 -12.79 5.30
N ALA A 16 -17.56 -11.79 6.17
CA ALA A 16 -16.99 -11.94 7.49
C ALA A 16 -17.99 -11.45 8.55
N LYS A 17 -17.78 -11.81 9.82
CA LYS A 17 -18.54 -11.22 10.93
C LYS A 17 -17.70 -10.18 11.63
N ASP A 18 -18.27 -9.01 11.86
CA ASP A 18 -17.64 -7.97 12.67
C ASP A 18 -17.67 -8.31 14.17
N ARG A 19 -17.16 -7.40 15.01
CA ARG A 19 -17.16 -7.57 16.48
C ARG A 19 -18.56 -7.70 17.07
N ALA A 20 -19.59 -7.15 16.44
CA ALA A 20 -20.98 -7.23 16.87
C ALA A 20 -21.72 -8.48 16.32
N GLY A 21 -21.05 -9.28 15.49
CA GLY A 21 -21.63 -10.46 14.84
C GLY A 21 -22.37 -10.16 13.54
N THR A 22 -22.32 -8.91 13.05
CA THR A 22 -22.95 -8.49 11.80
C THR A 22 -22.15 -9.00 10.61
N GLU A 23 -22.84 -9.49 9.57
CA GLU A 23 -22.19 -9.86 8.32
C GLU A 23 -21.72 -8.62 7.54
N VAL A 24 -20.44 -8.63 7.16
CA VAL A 24 -19.79 -7.57 6.39
C VAL A 24 -19.06 -8.16 5.19
N ALA A 25 -19.05 -7.44 4.07
CA ALA A 25 -18.22 -7.78 2.93
C ALA A 25 -16.78 -7.29 3.17
N ALA A 26 -15.81 -8.20 3.09
CA ALA A 26 -14.38 -7.92 3.23
C ALA A 26 -13.61 -8.40 1.99
N VAL A 27 -12.47 -7.80 1.69
CA VAL A 27 -11.56 -8.30 0.65
C VAL A 27 -10.70 -9.44 1.21
N LYS A 28 -10.41 -10.47 0.38
CA LYS A 28 -9.43 -11.49 0.76
C LYS A 28 -8.04 -10.88 0.91
N LEU A 29 -7.29 -11.39 1.89
CA LEU A 29 -5.88 -11.05 2.04
C LEU A 29 -5.10 -11.42 0.77
N ARG A 30 -4.30 -10.48 0.27
CA ARG A 30 -3.43 -10.68 -0.89
C ARG A 30 -2.05 -11.15 -0.43
N LEU A 31 -1.50 -12.17 -1.08
CA LEU A 31 -0.09 -12.53 -0.94
C LEU A 31 0.73 -11.63 -1.87
N LEU A 32 1.72 -10.94 -1.31
CA LEU A 32 2.53 -9.96 -2.04
C LEU A 32 3.84 -10.62 -2.48
N PRO A 33 4.20 -10.57 -3.78
CA PRO A 33 5.56 -10.92 -4.19
C PRO A 33 6.52 -9.86 -3.61
N ILE A 34 7.75 -10.25 -3.27
CA ILE A 34 8.79 -9.29 -2.86
C ILE A 34 9.35 -8.65 -4.14
N PRO A 35 9.04 -7.38 -4.44
CA PRO A 35 9.53 -6.76 -5.66
C PRO A 35 10.99 -6.32 -5.47
N ALA A 36 11.77 -6.30 -6.55
CA ALA A 36 13.02 -5.58 -6.56
C ALA A 36 12.74 -4.07 -6.45
N GLY A 37 13.45 -3.40 -5.56
CA GLY A 37 13.28 -1.97 -5.32
C GLY A 37 14.56 -1.34 -4.79
N ASP A 38 14.58 -0.01 -4.80
CA ASP A 38 15.71 0.77 -4.33
C ASP A 38 15.40 1.26 -2.90
N PRO A 39 16.37 1.21 -1.97
CA PRO A 39 16.17 1.67 -0.61
C PRO A 39 16.15 3.20 -0.55
N VAL A 40 15.18 3.75 0.18
CA VAL A 40 15.03 5.19 0.42
C VAL A 40 14.77 5.43 1.90
N THR A 41 15.44 6.42 2.47
CA THR A 41 15.21 6.86 3.85
C THR A 41 14.14 7.93 3.88
N VAL A 42 13.08 7.69 4.64
CA VAL A 42 11.99 8.65 4.84
C VAL A 42 12.49 9.90 5.55
N ARG A 43 12.11 11.05 5.02
CA ARG A 43 12.42 12.38 5.56
C ARG A 43 11.19 13.05 6.15
N THR A 44 11.42 14.08 6.95
CA THR A 44 10.36 14.95 7.43
C THR A 44 9.65 15.58 6.23
N HIS A 45 8.32 15.56 6.24
CA HIS A 45 7.45 16.05 5.16
C HIS A 45 7.42 15.22 3.87
N ASP A 46 8.04 14.03 3.84
CA ASP A 46 7.79 13.09 2.73
C ASP A 46 6.30 12.72 2.70
N GLN A 47 5.75 12.64 1.49
CA GLN A 47 4.40 12.15 1.25
C GLN A 47 4.48 11.00 0.23
N LEU A 48 3.73 9.93 0.49
CA LEU A 48 3.81 8.71 -0.33
C LEU A 48 3.32 8.93 -1.76
N ASP A 49 2.34 9.80 -1.96
CA ASP A 49 1.85 10.20 -3.28
C ASP A 49 2.92 10.95 -4.09
N THR A 50 3.70 11.82 -3.44
CA THR A 50 4.82 12.55 -4.05
C THR A 50 5.94 11.58 -4.42
N LEU A 51 6.30 10.65 -3.54
CA LEU A 51 7.28 9.60 -3.83
C LEU A 51 6.81 8.70 -4.99
N SER A 52 5.51 8.40 -5.04
CA SER A 52 4.89 7.63 -6.12
C SER A 52 4.90 8.38 -7.44
N GLU A 53 4.58 9.67 -7.42
CA GLU A 53 4.62 10.54 -8.61
C GLU A 53 6.04 10.60 -9.18
N GLN A 54 7.04 10.84 -8.34
CA GLN A 54 8.45 10.89 -8.76
C GLN A 54 8.94 9.55 -9.35
N ARG A 55 8.44 8.43 -8.82
CA ARG A 55 8.88 7.09 -9.23
C ARG A 55 8.13 6.56 -10.45
N TYR A 56 6.82 6.74 -10.49
CA TYR A 56 5.92 6.07 -11.42
C TYR A 56 5.19 7.03 -12.37
N ALA A 57 5.39 8.35 -12.23
CA ALA A 57 4.58 9.38 -12.87
C ALA A 57 3.07 9.18 -12.61
N ASP A 58 2.74 8.64 -11.43
CA ASP A 58 1.38 8.42 -10.98
C ASP A 58 1.34 8.38 -9.44
N ALA A 59 0.91 9.49 -8.86
CA ALA A 59 0.69 9.66 -7.42
C ALA A 59 -0.26 8.61 -6.82
N THR A 60 -1.20 8.05 -7.60
CA THR A 60 -2.18 7.07 -7.11
C THR A 60 -1.60 5.67 -6.91
N ARG A 61 -0.36 5.42 -7.37
CA ARG A 61 0.35 4.15 -7.25
C ARG A 61 1.13 3.97 -5.95
N TYR A 62 0.93 4.84 -4.97
CA TYR A 62 1.63 4.78 -3.68
C TYR A 62 1.46 3.44 -2.95
N TRP A 63 0.37 2.71 -3.23
CA TRP A 63 0.13 1.38 -2.67
C TRP A 63 1.14 0.32 -3.13
N HIS A 64 1.83 0.51 -4.25
CA HIS A 64 2.97 -0.35 -4.64
C HIS A 64 4.11 -0.24 -3.62
N ILE A 65 4.37 0.96 -3.10
CA ILE A 65 5.38 1.20 -2.07
C ILE A 65 4.92 0.54 -0.76
N ALA A 66 3.64 0.67 -0.39
CA ALA A 66 3.07 -0.02 0.77
C ALA A 66 3.22 -1.54 0.67
N ASP A 67 2.90 -2.12 -0.48
CA ASP A 67 3.01 -3.57 -0.70
C ASP A 67 4.46 -4.07 -0.61
N ALA A 68 5.41 -3.34 -1.19
CA ALA A 68 6.82 -3.70 -1.16
C ALA A 68 7.42 -3.77 0.25
N ASN A 69 6.80 -3.06 1.18
CA ASN A 69 7.20 -2.99 2.59
C ASN A 69 6.23 -3.74 3.51
N SER A 70 5.28 -4.51 2.95
CA SER A 70 4.25 -5.27 3.67
C SER A 70 3.36 -4.43 4.60
N GLU A 71 3.20 -3.13 4.33
CA GLU A 71 2.38 -2.27 5.18
C GLU A 71 0.91 -2.32 4.79
N LEU A 72 0.06 -2.58 5.78
CA LEU A 72 -1.39 -2.56 5.61
C LEU A 72 -1.89 -1.11 5.55
N GLU A 73 -1.49 -0.31 6.53
CA GLU A 73 -1.69 1.13 6.55
C GLU A 73 -0.48 1.81 5.90
N ALA A 74 -0.68 2.37 4.71
CA ALA A 74 0.40 2.94 3.92
C ALA A 74 1.08 4.10 4.66
N ALA A 75 0.30 4.96 5.34
CA ALA A 75 0.84 6.12 6.04
C ALA A 75 1.86 5.77 7.14
N SER A 76 1.80 4.55 7.67
CA SER A 76 2.79 4.03 8.64
C SER A 76 4.20 3.96 8.07
N LEU A 77 4.38 3.92 6.75
CA LEU A 77 5.72 3.97 6.15
C LEU A 77 6.44 5.27 6.42
N LEU A 78 5.71 6.36 6.58
CA LEU A 78 6.29 7.68 6.81
C LEU A 78 6.74 7.88 8.26
N GLN A 79 6.55 6.88 9.13
CA GLN A 79 6.85 6.94 10.55
C GLN A 79 7.65 5.71 11.03
N PRO A 80 8.66 5.90 11.89
CA PRO A 80 9.26 7.20 12.24
C PRO A 80 10.03 7.79 11.05
N THR A 81 10.28 9.10 11.08
CA THR A 81 11.26 9.72 10.18
C THR A 81 12.62 9.03 10.31
N GLY A 82 13.33 8.86 9.20
CA GLY A 82 14.58 8.09 9.14
C GLY A 82 14.39 6.59 8.87
N ARG A 83 13.15 6.10 8.80
CA ARG A 83 12.86 4.71 8.43
C ARG A 83 13.35 4.40 7.00
N PRO A 84 14.12 3.33 6.78
CA PRO A 84 14.39 2.85 5.44
C PRO A 84 13.15 2.13 4.89
N ILE A 85 12.77 2.47 3.67
CA ILE A 85 11.69 1.83 2.92
C ILE A 85 12.17 1.42 1.53
N THR A 86 11.54 0.40 0.96
CA THR A 86 11.80 -0.06 -0.40
C THR A 86 10.84 0.63 -1.37
N ILE A 87 11.37 1.24 -2.43
CA ILE A 87 10.56 1.77 -3.53
C ILE A 87 10.74 0.86 -4.78
N PRO A 88 9.71 0.08 -5.17
CA PRO A 88 9.77 -0.79 -6.35
C PRO A 88 10.14 -0.07 -7.63
N ARG A 89 10.87 -0.75 -8.52
CA ARG A 89 11.24 -0.22 -9.85
C ARG A 89 10.08 -0.08 -10.82
N SER A 90 9.05 -0.91 -10.62
CA SER A 90 7.84 -0.96 -11.45
C SER A 90 6.65 -1.35 -10.61
#